data_AF-A0A962M698-F1
#
_entry.id   AF-A0A962M698-F1
#
_cell.length_a   1.000
_cell.length_b   1.000
_cell.length_c   1.000
_cell.angle_alpha   90.00
_cell.angle_beta   90.00
_cell.angle_gamma   90.00
#
_symmetry.space_group_name_H-M   'P 1'
#
loop_
_entity.id
_entity.type
_entity.pdbx_description
1 polymer ?
#
loop_
_entity_poly.entity_id
_entity_poly.type
_entity_poly.pdbx_seq_one_letter_code
_entity_poly.pdbx_strand_id
1 'polypeptide(L)'
;MLYYDSANQVINVDTIYTPILDNYMWVLDLEQMDFTLSPINMLLELTTSTFDIIIDGLCLTLPTSWYVIIYDEEIGMMDVVQISELMGRNFKLFTYGFSDLMVSGGQYILNKYTPKNICVMPNLNKKQLLCHPINGEQWICIGPTEAFAKKLKDMYVGEII
;
A
#
# COMPACT_ATOMS: atom_id res chain seq x y z
N MET A 1 9.18 -3.27 5.62
CA MET A 1 7.85 -3.03 5.01
C MET A 1 6.82 -3.77 5.85
N LEU A 2 5.60 -3.22 5.98
CA LEU A 2 4.57 -3.79 6.85
C LEU A 2 3.46 -4.48 6.03
N TYR A 3 2.88 -5.54 6.58
CA TYR A 3 1.65 -6.17 6.07
C TYR A 3 0.81 -6.74 7.21
N TYR A 4 -0.47 -7.02 6.97
CA TYR A 4 -1.33 -7.78 7.89
C TYR A 4 -1.33 -9.27 7.55
N ASP A 5 -1.14 -10.13 8.55
CA ASP A 5 -1.25 -11.59 8.39
C ASP A 5 -2.72 -12.09 8.44
N SER A 6 -2.94 -13.42 8.42
CA SER A 6 -4.30 -14.00 8.50
C SER A 6 -5.00 -13.80 9.84
N ALA A 7 -4.26 -13.45 10.89
CA ALA A 7 -4.79 -13.08 12.20
C ALA A 7 -4.96 -11.55 12.34
N ASN A 8 -4.87 -10.81 11.24
CA ASN A 8 -4.94 -9.36 11.17
C ASN A 8 -3.88 -8.66 12.04
N GLN A 9 -2.73 -9.32 12.27
CA GLN A 9 -1.61 -8.74 13.00
C GLN A 9 -0.62 -8.08 12.06
N VAL A 10 -0.06 -6.94 12.47
CA VAL A 10 0.97 -6.24 11.70
C VAL A 10 2.29 -7.00 11.80
N ILE A 11 2.79 -7.44 10.66
CA ILE A 11 4.10 -8.06 10.51
C ILE A 11 5.05 -7.07 9.85
N ASN A 12 6.23 -6.87 10.45
CA ASN A 12 7.30 -6.09 9.85
C ASN A 12 8.36 -6.99 9.18
N VAL A 13 8.58 -6.77 7.89
CA VAL A 13 9.63 -7.41 7.12
C VAL A 13 10.72 -6.40 6.81
N ASP A 14 11.79 -6.47 7.60
CA ASP A 14 12.99 -5.65 7.38
C ASP A 14 14.10 -6.42 6.64
N THR A 15 14.04 -7.75 6.64
CA THR A 15 15.09 -8.61 6.05
C THR A 15 14.47 -9.83 5.35
N ILE A 16 15.18 -10.40 4.37
CA ILE A 16 14.77 -11.67 3.73
C ILE A 16 14.83 -12.87 4.69
N TYR A 17 15.50 -12.71 5.83
CA TYR A 17 15.63 -13.73 6.88
C TYR A 17 14.56 -13.60 7.96
N THR A 18 13.65 -12.62 7.86
CA THR A 18 12.55 -12.46 8.80
C THR A 18 11.70 -13.73 8.77
N PRO A 19 11.54 -14.43 9.92
CA PRO A 19 10.76 -15.66 9.96
C PRO A 19 9.28 -15.34 9.71
N ILE A 20 8.74 -15.86 8.62
CA ILE A 20 7.31 -15.78 8.31
C ILE A 20 6.65 -17.01 8.93
N LEU A 21 5.91 -16.80 10.03
CA LEU A 21 5.17 -17.86 10.71
C LEU A 21 3.85 -18.18 10.01
N ASP A 22 3.20 -17.13 9.51
CA ASP A 22 2.00 -17.20 8.70
C ASP A 22 2.28 -16.69 7.29
N ASN A 23 2.13 -17.57 6.30
CA ASN A 23 2.51 -17.30 4.92
C ASN A 23 1.39 -16.60 4.15
N TYR A 24 0.58 -15.75 4.79
CA TYR A 24 -0.49 -15.00 4.14
C TYR A 24 -0.36 -13.51 4.43
N MET A 25 -0.83 -12.71 3.49
CA MET A 25 -0.92 -11.26 3.61
C MET A 25 -2.23 -10.74 3.05
N TRP A 26 -2.73 -9.64 3.59
CA TRP A 26 -3.84 -8.91 2.99
C TRP A 26 -3.41 -8.12 1.76
N VAL A 27 -4.19 -8.27 0.68
CA VAL A 27 -4.02 -7.54 -0.58
C VAL A 27 -5.38 -7.09 -1.12
N LEU A 28 -5.39 -6.01 -1.88
CA LEU A 28 -6.48 -5.74 -2.83
C LEU A 28 -6.22 -6.57 -4.09
N ASP A 29 -7.10 -7.54 -4.35
CA ASP A 29 -7.09 -8.38 -5.54
C ASP A 29 -7.87 -7.69 -6.67
N LEU A 30 -7.20 -7.38 -7.77
CA LEU A 30 -7.76 -6.62 -8.90
C LEU A 30 -8.47 -7.48 -9.95
N GLU A 31 -8.57 -8.79 -9.73
CA GLU A 31 -9.50 -9.64 -10.48
C GLU A 31 -10.82 -9.78 -9.77
N GLN A 32 -10.76 -9.93 -8.45
CA GLN A 32 -11.94 -10.02 -7.60
C GLN A 32 -12.51 -8.64 -7.26
N MET A 33 -11.68 -7.59 -7.37
CA MET A 33 -11.97 -6.22 -6.92
C MET A 33 -12.39 -6.22 -5.44
N ASP A 34 -11.64 -6.94 -4.62
CA ASP A 34 -11.94 -7.14 -3.20
C ASP A 34 -10.65 -7.34 -2.39
N PHE A 35 -10.74 -7.08 -1.08
CA PHE A 35 -9.67 -7.31 -0.13
C PHE A 35 -9.64 -8.79 0.27
N THR A 36 -8.52 -9.46 0.02
CA THR A 36 -8.39 -10.90 0.25
C THR A 36 -7.07 -11.26 0.90
N LEU A 37 -7.05 -12.41 1.58
CA LEU A 37 -5.80 -13.04 2.01
C LEU A 37 -5.14 -13.75 0.84
N SER A 38 -3.86 -13.46 0.61
CA SER A 38 -3.06 -14.07 -0.44
C SER A 38 -1.78 -14.70 0.11
N PRO A 39 -1.37 -15.88 -0.39
CA PRO A 39 -0.16 -16.52 0.08
C PRO A 39 1.10 -15.76 -0.32
N ILE A 40 2.03 -15.62 0.63
CA ILE A 40 3.37 -15.09 0.43
C ILE A 40 4.25 -16.21 -0.14
N ASN A 41 4.48 -16.17 -1.45
CA ASN A 41 5.31 -17.18 -2.13
C ASN A 41 6.81 -16.94 -1.95
N MET A 42 7.22 -15.67 -1.81
CA MET A 42 8.62 -15.25 -1.78
C MET A 42 8.73 -13.83 -1.21
N LEU A 43 9.84 -13.55 -0.54
CA LEU A 43 10.28 -12.19 -0.22
C LEU A 43 11.26 -11.69 -1.29
N LEU A 44 11.16 -10.40 -1.64
CA LEU A 44 12.08 -9.72 -2.52
C LEU A 44 12.87 -8.67 -1.74
N GLU A 45 14.15 -8.56 -2.08
CA GLU A 45 15.00 -7.44 -1.70
C GLU A 45 15.22 -6.56 -2.92
N LEU A 46 14.92 -5.27 -2.78
CA LEU A 46 15.05 -4.28 -3.85
C LEU A 46 15.92 -3.12 -3.36
N THR A 47 17.01 -2.85 -4.09
CA THR A 47 17.78 -1.62 -3.92
C THR A 47 17.19 -0.53 -4.82
N THR A 48 16.62 0.52 -4.24
CA THR A 48 15.89 1.57 -4.98
C THR A 48 15.92 2.90 -4.24
N SER A 49 15.42 3.97 -4.85
CA SER A 49 15.15 5.22 -4.13
C SER A 49 13.85 5.12 -3.33
N THR A 50 13.81 5.75 -2.16
CA THR A 50 12.65 5.72 -1.26
C THR A 50 12.24 7.10 -0.76
N PHE A 51 10.98 7.23 -0.38
CA PHE A 51 10.48 8.31 0.46
C PHE A 51 10.09 7.78 1.84
N ASP A 52 10.43 8.53 2.87
CA ASP A 52 9.81 8.42 4.18
C ASP A 52 8.52 9.24 4.15
N ILE A 53 7.38 8.59 4.32
CA ILE A 53 6.03 9.15 4.29
C ILE A 53 5.42 8.99 5.67
N ILE A 54 4.93 10.08 6.25
CA ILE A 54 4.25 10.05 7.55
C ILE A 54 2.74 10.07 7.31
N ILE A 55 2.03 9.07 7.82
CA ILE A 55 0.58 8.93 7.75
C ILE A 55 0.11 8.55 9.16
N ASP A 56 -0.86 9.29 9.72
CA ASP A 56 -1.37 9.06 11.08
C ASP A 56 -0.27 8.97 12.16
N GLY A 57 0.81 9.76 11.99
CA GLY A 57 1.97 9.75 12.87
C GLY A 57 2.94 8.58 12.69
N LEU A 58 2.59 7.56 11.90
CA LEU A 58 3.49 6.46 11.53
C LEU A 58 4.37 6.85 10.34
N CYS A 59 5.67 6.65 10.47
CA CYS A 59 6.64 6.88 9.40
C CYS A 59 6.88 5.59 8.61
N LEU A 60 6.61 5.63 7.31
CA LEU A 60 6.72 4.50 6.39
C LEU A 60 7.77 4.79 5.32
N THR A 61 8.66 3.84 5.06
CA THR A 61 9.64 3.96 3.97
C THR A 61 9.17 3.18 2.76
N LEU A 62 8.81 3.88 1.68
CA LEU A 62 8.25 3.28 0.46
C LEU A 62 9.12 3.56 -0.77
N PRO A 63 9.27 2.61 -1.71
CA PRO A 63 9.95 2.83 -2.98
C PRO A 63 9.32 3.96 -3.79
N THR A 64 10.10 4.90 -4.32
CA THR A 64 9.54 6.01 -5.11
C THR A 64 8.99 5.59 -6.47
N SER A 65 9.36 4.39 -6.94
CA SER A 65 8.86 3.79 -8.18
C SER A 65 7.55 3.02 -8.02
N TRP A 66 7.07 2.88 -6.79
CA TRP A 66 5.80 2.20 -6.52
C TRP A 66 4.63 3.15 -6.71
N TYR A 67 3.44 2.56 -6.76
CA TYR A 67 2.18 3.24 -6.94
C TYR A 67 1.34 3.12 -5.68
N VAL A 68 0.51 4.13 -5.44
CA VAL A 68 -0.43 4.20 -4.31
C VAL A 68 -1.79 4.67 -4.81
N ILE A 69 -2.86 4.16 -4.21
CA ILE A 69 -4.21 4.66 -4.48
C ILE A 69 -4.43 6.00 -3.77
N ILE A 70 -4.90 6.99 -4.51
CA ILE A 70 -5.40 8.26 -4.00
C ILE A 70 -6.92 8.28 -4.08
N TYR A 71 -7.54 9.07 -3.22
CA TYR A 71 -8.99 9.16 -3.10
C TYR A 71 -9.45 10.61 -3.10
N ASP A 72 -10.47 10.89 -3.89
CA ASP A 72 -11.20 12.16 -3.88
C ASP A 72 -12.51 11.98 -3.10
N GLU A 73 -12.55 12.55 -1.89
CA GLU A 73 -13.72 12.51 -1.01
C GLU A 73 -14.92 13.28 -1.55
N GLU A 74 -14.72 14.29 -2.41
CA GLU A 74 -15.83 15.14 -2.90
C GLU A 74 -16.69 14.38 -3.91
N ILE A 75 -16.05 13.55 -4.74
CA ILE A 75 -16.71 12.80 -5.83
C ILE A 75 -16.73 11.29 -5.58
N GLY A 76 -16.04 10.80 -4.55
CA GLY A 76 -16.02 9.38 -4.18
C GLY A 76 -15.24 8.50 -5.15
N MET A 77 -14.27 9.08 -5.88
CA MET A 77 -13.50 8.41 -6.92
C MET A 77 -12.06 8.13 -6.48
N MET A 78 -11.49 7.06 -7.03
CA MET A 78 -10.11 6.67 -6.81
C MET A 78 -9.28 6.92 -8.07
N ASP A 79 -7.99 7.20 -7.85
CA ASP A 79 -6.98 7.18 -8.90
C ASP A 79 -5.70 6.56 -8.34
N VAL A 80 -4.71 6.31 -9.20
CA VAL A 80 -3.44 5.70 -8.80
C VAL A 80 -2.31 6.57 -9.30
N VAL A 81 -1.44 6.96 -8.38
CA VAL A 81 -0.26 7.79 -8.70
C VAL A 81 1.00 7.09 -8.26
N GLN A 82 2.09 7.38 -8.95
CA GLN A 82 3.41 6.93 -8.49
C GLN A 82 3.78 7.69 -7.20
N ILE A 83 4.46 7.03 -6.26
CA ILE A 83 4.85 7.61 -4.97
C ILE A 83 5.73 8.86 -5.16
N SER A 84 6.55 8.91 -6.22
CA SER A 84 7.31 10.13 -6.57
C SER A 84 6.44 11.33 -6.92
N GLU A 85 5.21 11.10 -7.40
CA GLU A 85 4.28 12.17 -7.80
C GLU A 85 3.52 12.79 -6.63
N LEU A 86 3.60 12.17 -5.44
CA LEU A 86 3.09 12.78 -4.21
C LEU A 86 3.82 14.08 -3.87
N MET A 87 5.04 14.28 -4.39
CA MET A 87 5.82 15.48 -4.12
C MET A 87 5.15 16.73 -4.69
N GLY A 88 4.87 17.69 -3.79
CA GLY A 88 4.28 18.97 -4.16
C GLY A 88 2.81 18.89 -4.57
N ARG A 89 2.14 17.77 -4.28
CA ARG A 89 0.71 17.58 -4.51
C ARG A 89 0.00 17.42 -3.16
N ASN A 90 -1.28 17.81 -3.12
CA ASN A 90 -2.14 17.67 -1.95
C ASN A 90 -3.18 16.57 -2.19
N PHE A 91 -2.73 15.41 -2.64
CA PHE A 91 -3.61 14.25 -2.73
C PHE A 91 -4.05 13.80 -1.34
N LYS A 92 -5.16 13.08 -1.27
CA LYS A 92 -5.49 12.26 -0.11
C LYS A 92 -5.24 10.81 -0.47
N LEU A 93 -4.62 10.05 0.43
CA LEU A 93 -4.39 8.62 0.22
C LEU A 93 -5.68 7.88 0.52
N PHE A 94 -6.02 6.89 -0.31
CA PHE A 94 -7.08 5.96 0.04
C PHE A 94 -6.72 5.23 1.33
N THR A 95 -7.62 5.25 2.32
CA THR A 95 -7.46 4.50 3.56
C THR A 95 -8.72 3.71 3.88
N TYR A 96 -8.53 2.45 4.28
CA TYR A 96 -9.58 1.49 4.63
C TYR A 96 -9.06 0.55 5.71
N GLY A 97 -9.94 -0.17 6.41
CA GLY A 97 -9.54 -0.94 7.59
C GLY A 97 -10.48 -2.06 8.01
N PHE A 98 -10.06 -2.86 9.00
CA PHE A 98 -10.89 -3.92 9.57
C PHE A 98 -12.04 -3.37 10.43
N SER A 99 -11.78 -2.29 11.17
CA SER A 99 -12.76 -1.65 12.04
C SER A 99 -13.53 -0.51 11.35
N ASP A 100 -13.00 0.02 10.24
CA ASP A 100 -13.57 1.14 9.51
C ASP A 100 -14.18 0.65 8.20
N LEU A 101 -15.51 0.58 8.16
CA LEU A 101 -16.24 0.15 6.97
C LEU A 101 -16.40 1.25 5.93
N MET A 102 -15.90 2.46 6.21
CA MET A 102 -15.94 3.59 5.30
C MET A 102 -14.54 3.93 4.83
N VAL A 103 -14.41 4.22 3.55
CA VAL A 103 -13.16 4.77 3.03
C VAL A 103 -13.02 6.22 3.44
N SER A 104 -11.80 6.60 3.75
CA SER A 104 -11.44 7.98 4.03
C SER A 104 -10.16 8.38 3.29
N GLY A 105 -9.97 9.69 3.12
CA GLY A 105 -8.80 10.28 2.50
C GLY A 105 -7.74 10.66 3.55
N GLY A 106 -6.79 9.76 3.78
CA GLY A 106 -5.68 9.96 4.70
C GLY A 106 -4.73 11.08 4.24
N GLN A 107 -4.42 12.01 5.15
CA GLN A 107 -3.37 13.00 4.92
C GLN A 107 -1.99 12.37 5.08
N TYR A 108 -1.02 12.89 4.34
CA TYR A 108 0.38 12.45 4.42
C TYR A 108 1.35 13.62 4.44
N ILE A 109 2.53 13.37 4.98
CA ILE A 109 3.68 14.28 4.92
C ILE A 109 4.86 13.53 4.30
N LEU A 110 5.43 14.06 3.22
CA LEU A 110 6.71 13.57 2.70
C LEU A 110 7.84 14.16 3.53
N ASN A 111 8.61 13.29 4.18
CA ASN A 111 9.65 13.70 5.12
C ASN A 111 11.05 13.70 4.48
N LYS A 112 11.50 12.54 3.99
CA LYS A 112 12.88 12.35 3.54
C LYS A 112 12.95 11.54 2.26
N TYR A 113 13.69 12.05 1.27
CA TYR A 113 14.11 11.29 0.10
C TYR A 113 15.43 10.58 0.37
N THR A 114 15.52 9.28 0.06
CA THR A 114 16.77 8.52 0.10
C THR A 114 17.06 7.96 -1.30
N PRO A 115 18.11 8.40 -2.02
CA PRO A 115 18.38 7.99 -3.40
C PRO A 115 18.66 6.50 -3.58
N LYS A 116 19.19 5.85 -2.54
CA LYS A 116 19.52 4.43 -2.54
C LYS A 116 19.28 3.85 -1.16
N ASN A 117 18.28 2.98 -1.06
CA ASN A 117 17.92 2.23 0.14
C ASN A 117 17.60 0.78 -0.25
N ILE A 118 17.64 -0.11 0.74
CA ILE A 118 17.22 -1.51 0.58
C ILE A 118 15.84 -1.65 1.20
N CYS A 119 14.88 -2.10 0.40
CA CYS A 119 13.55 -2.46 0.88
C CYS A 119 13.38 -3.97 0.76
N VAL A 120 12.84 -4.59 1.81
CA VAL A 120 12.40 -5.99 1.77
C VAL A 120 10.89 -6.04 1.86
N MET A 121 10.26 -6.88 1.03
CA MET A 121 8.81 -6.94 0.89
C MET A 121 8.34 -8.31 0.38
N PRO A 122 7.06 -8.66 0.61
CA PRO A 122 6.43 -9.75 -0.12
C PRO A 122 6.44 -9.53 -1.64
N ASN A 123 6.66 -10.60 -2.40
CA ASN A 123 6.53 -10.55 -3.85
C ASN A 123 5.05 -10.43 -4.24
N LEU A 124 4.68 -9.32 -4.86
CA LEU A 124 3.32 -9.06 -5.36
C LEU A 124 3.23 -9.43 -6.84
N ASN A 125 2.12 -10.06 -7.23
CA ASN A 125 1.84 -10.28 -8.64
C ASN A 125 1.23 -9.02 -9.30
N LYS A 126 1.11 -9.02 -10.63
CA LYS A 126 0.57 -7.87 -11.42
C LYS A 126 -0.93 -7.60 -11.24
N LYS A 127 -1.59 -8.28 -10.31
CA LYS A 127 -3.03 -8.15 -10.02
C LYS A 127 -3.28 -7.85 -8.53
N GLN A 128 -2.24 -7.56 -7.76
CA GLN A 128 -2.34 -7.36 -6.32
C GLN A 128 -1.69 -6.04 -5.91
N LEU A 129 -2.38 -5.31 -5.05
CA LEU A 129 -1.81 -4.23 -4.26
C LEU A 129 -1.73 -4.68 -2.81
N LEU A 130 -0.61 -4.44 -2.15
CA LEU A 130 -0.43 -4.74 -0.74
C LEU A 130 -1.30 -3.80 0.09
N CYS A 131 -2.07 -4.35 1.02
CA CYS A 131 -2.69 -3.61 2.12
C CYS A 131 -1.60 -3.28 3.13
N HIS A 132 -0.91 -2.16 2.94
CA HIS A 132 0.19 -1.75 3.80
C HIS A 132 -0.36 -1.01 5.03
N PRO A 133 -0.16 -1.54 6.25
CA PRO A 133 -0.61 -0.92 7.49
C PRO A 133 -0.12 0.53 7.63
N ILE A 134 -1.03 1.40 8.07
CA ILE A 134 -0.72 2.79 8.46
C ILE A 134 -0.94 3.03 9.96
N ASN A 135 -1.71 2.17 10.59
CA ASN A 135 -1.88 2.05 12.04
C ASN A 135 -2.22 0.57 12.36
N GLY A 136 -2.89 0.30 13.48
CA GLY A 136 -3.25 -1.08 13.87
C GLY A 136 -4.48 -1.65 13.16
N GLU A 137 -5.29 -0.82 12.51
CA GLU A 137 -6.61 -1.22 11.98
C GLU A 137 -6.82 -0.84 10.51
N GLN A 138 -6.03 0.11 9.98
CA GLN A 138 -6.17 0.66 8.64
C GLN A 138 -4.91 0.42 7.79
N TRP A 139 -5.09 0.48 6.47
CA TRP A 139 -4.05 0.39 5.46
C TRP A 139 -4.24 1.39 4.33
N ILE A 140 -3.14 1.60 3.60
CA ILE A 140 -3.14 2.11 2.24
C ILE A 140 -2.88 0.95 1.26
N CYS A 141 -3.25 1.14 0.00
CA CYS A 141 -2.97 0.16 -1.06
C CYS A 141 -1.76 0.60 -1.88
N ILE A 142 -0.70 -0.22 -1.91
CA ILE A 142 0.54 0.07 -2.64
C ILE A 142 0.99 -1.10 -3.51
N GLY A 143 1.74 -0.81 -4.59
CA GLY A 143 2.36 -1.89 -5.35
C GLY A 143 3.33 -1.44 -6.44
N PRO A 144 4.07 -2.38 -7.05
CA PRO A 144 5.20 -2.06 -7.92
C PRO A 144 4.83 -1.76 -9.37
N THR A 145 3.56 -1.88 -9.79
CA THR A 145 3.22 -1.84 -11.22
C THR A 145 2.21 -0.76 -11.58
N GLU A 146 2.43 -0.10 -12.72
CA GLU A 146 1.49 0.87 -13.29
C GLU A 146 0.23 0.20 -13.86
N ALA A 147 0.26 -1.11 -14.09
CA ALA A 147 -0.88 -1.84 -14.67
C ALA A 147 -2.17 -1.67 -13.85
N PHE A 148 -2.02 -1.40 -12.55
CA PHE A 148 -3.10 -1.10 -11.61
C PHE A 148 -3.75 0.26 -11.90
N ALA A 149 -2.95 1.26 -12.28
CA ALA A 149 -3.45 2.60 -12.57
C ALA A 149 -4.47 2.59 -13.71
N LYS A 150 -4.25 1.79 -14.75
CA LYS A 150 -5.24 1.66 -15.83
C LYS A 150 -6.56 1.01 -15.39
N LYS A 151 -6.52 0.12 -14.40
CA LYS A 151 -7.71 -0.59 -13.93
C LYS A 151 -8.52 0.25 -12.95
N LEU A 152 -7.85 0.87 -11.99
CA LEU A 152 -8.48 1.58 -10.87
C LEU A 152 -8.75 3.05 -11.13
N LYS A 153 -8.16 3.61 -12.20
CA LYS A 153 -8.38 5.00 -12.55
C LYS A 153 -9.85 5.26 -12.84
N ASP A 154 -10.34 6.35 -12.28
CA ASP A 154 -11.70 6.85 -12.44
C ASP A 154 -12.78 5.87 -11.90
N MET A 155 -12.39 4.93 -11.03
CA MET A 155 -13.33 4.01 -10.38
C MET A 155 -13.97 4.62 -9.15
N TYR A 156 -15.22 4.26 -8.88
CA TYR A 156 -15.87 4.63 -7.63
C TYR A 156 -15.40 3.71 -6.51
N VAL A 157 -15.30 4.26 -5.31
CA VAL A 157 -14.84 3.52 -4.14
C VAL A 157 -15.71 2.31 -3.79
N GLY A 158 -17.02 2.39 -4.03
CA GLY A 158 -17.96 1.29 -3.81
C GLY A 158 -17.84 0.13 -4.81
N GLU A 159 -16.92 0.19 -5.77
CA GLU A 159 -16.63 -0.91 -6.70
C GLU A 159 -15.55 -1.86 -6.17
N ILE A 160 -14.92 -1.54 -5.02
CA ILE A 160 -13.89 -2.38 -4.38
C ILE A 160 -14.21 -2.76 -2.92
N ILE A 161 -15.44 -2.54 -2.47
CA ILE A 161 -15.92 -2.74 -1.09
C ILE A 161 -17.27 -3.46 -1.10
#